data_AF-A0A1I4N368-F1
#
_entry.id   AF-A0A1I4N368-F1
#
_cell.length_a   1.000
_cell.length_b   1.000
_cell.length_c   1.000
_cell.angle_alpha   90.00
_cell.angle_beta   90.00
_cell.angle_gamma   90.00
#
_symmetry.space_group_name_H-M   'P 1'
#
loop_
_entity.id
_entity.type
_entity.pdbx_description
1 polymer ?
#
loop_
_entity_poly.entity_id
_entity_poly.type
_entity_poly.pdbx_seq_one_letter_code
_entity_poly.pdbx_strand_id
1 'polypeptide(L)'
;MVALVRNIVTNQPQAIHRTALTLDGQKVEVNGKDRLALGSIRGGAVKLTADEEVTTCLGIGEGIETALSFRCLPEFGASPVWSVLNAGGITSFPVLPGIECLWIAVDDDPAGRGASELCADRWRRAGREVFLVRSTIAGADLNDLPEVRHG
;
A
#
# COMPACT_ATOMS: atom_id res chain seq x y z
N MET A 1 -3.51 9.16 -13.79
CA MET A 1 -3.57 7.69 -13.59
C MET A 1 -4.96 7.29 -13.10
N VAL A 2 -5.48 6.14 -13.57
CA VAL A 2 -6.77 5.57 -13.15
C VAL A 2 -6.53 4.12 -12.72
N ALA A 3 -7.09 3.72 -11.58
CA ALA A 3 -6.93 2.38 -11.01
C ALA A 3 -8.26 1.84 -10.48
N LEU A 4 -8.46 0.53 -10.64
CA LEU A 4 -9.63 -0.17 -10.09
C LEU A 4 -9.39 -0.51 -8.62
N VAL A 5 -10.32 -0.11 -7.76
CA VAL A 5 -10.36 -0.52 -6.36
C VAL A 5 -11.26 -1.73 -6.25
N ARG A 6 -10.72 -2.81 -5.70
CA ARG A 6 -11.44 -4.05 -5.41
C ARG A 6 -11.56 -4.24 -3.92
N ASN A 7 -12.64 -4.85 -3.48
CA ASN A 7 -12.78 -5.27 -2.10
C ASN A 7 -11.65 -6.23 -1.73
N ILE A 8 -11.02 -6.00 -0.58
CA ILE A 8 -9.88 -6.79 -0.13
C ILE A 8 -10.25 -8.27 -0.03
N VAL A 9 -11.41 -8.57 0.57
CA VAL A 9 -11.83 -9.95 0.88
C VAL A 9 -12.58 -10.62 -0.27
N THR A 10 -13.52 -9.92 -0.91
CA THR A 10 -14.40 -10.51 -1.93
C THR A 10 -13.90 -10.35 -3.36
N ASN A 11 -12.83 -9.58 -3.55
CA ASN A 11 -12.25 -9.23 -4.86
C ASN A 11 -13.19 -8.49 -5.84
N GLN A 12 -14.41 -8.14 -5.39
CA GLN A 12 -15.39 -7.44 -6.20
C GLN A 12 -14.98 -5.99 -6.47
N PRO A 13 -15.18 -5.46 -7.69
CA PRO A 13 -15.03 -4.03 -7.98
C PRO A 13 -15.86 -3.15 -7.03
N GLN A 14 -15.27 -2.07 -6.48
CA GLN A 14 -15.97 -1.15 -5.56
C GLN A 14 -15.85 0.33 -5.92
N ALA A 15 -14.70 0.73 -6.48
CA ALA A 15 -14.47 2.13 -6.83
C ALA A 15 -13.44 2.27 -7.96
N ILE A 16 -13.38 3.46 -8.53
CA ILE A 16 -12.30 3.90 -9.41
C ILE A 16 -11.49 4.96 -8.68
N HIS A 17 -10.22 4.70 -8.44
CA HIS A 17 -9.26 5.67 -7.91
C HIS A 17 -8.59 6.42 -9.05
N ARG A 18 -8.48 7.75 -8.94
CA ARG A 18 -7.91 8.62 -9.96
C ARG A 18 -6.90 9.55 -9.31
N THR A 19 -5.69 9.56 -9.86
CA THR A 19 -4.63 10.52 -9.52
C THR A 19 -4.45 11.45 -10.71
N ALA A 20 -4.60 12.75 -10.50
CA ALA A 20 -4.29 13.76 -11.51
C ALA A 20 -2.78 13.87 -11.66
N LEU A 21 -2.31 13.78 -12.90
CA LEU A 21 -0.88 13.81 -13.24
C LEU A 21 -0.62 14.83 -14.35
N THR A 22 0.56 15.44 -14.33
CA THR A 22 1.13 16.15 -15.49
C THR A 22 1.52 15.15 -16.59
N LEU A 23 1.87 15.65 -17.77
CA LEU A 23 2.41 14.82 -18.85
C LEU A 23 3.72 14.11 -18.45
N ASP A 24 4.49 14.73 -17.54
CA ASP A 24 5.73 14.17 -17.00
C ASP A 24 5.50 13.23 -15.82
N GLY A 25 4.24 12.84 -15.55
CA GLY A 25 3.89 11.87 -14.50
C GLY A 25 3.92 12.41 -13.08
N GLN A 26 4.04 13.72 -12.89
CA GLN A 26 4.04 14.34 -11.56
C GLN A 26 2.61 14.55 -11.05
N LYS A 27 2.37 14.32 -9.75
CA LYS A 27 1.07 14.59 -9.12
C LYS A 27 0.75 16.08 -9.24
N VAL A 28 -0.49 16.39 -9.62
CA VAL A 28 -0.96 17.78 -9.78
C VAL A 28 -2.37 17.91 -9.21
N GLU A 29 -2.65 19.06 -8.59
CA GLU A 29 -3.99 19.34 -8.12
C GLU A 29 -4.91 19.83 -9.25
N VAL A 30 -6.12 19.26 -9.29
CA VAL A 30 -7.21 19.75 -10.13
C VAL A 30 -8.39 20.06 -9.21
N ASN A 31 -8.77 21.34 -9.13
CA ASN A 31 -9.78 21.85 -8.18
C ASN A 31 -9.42 21.56 -6.71
N GLY A 32 -8.15 21.76 -6.33
CA GLY A 32 -7.65 21.59 -4.96
C GLY A 32 -7.52 20.15 -4.49
N LYS A 33 -7.50 19.18 -5.42
CA LYS A 33 -7.35 17.75 -5.12
C LYS A 33 -6.43 17.10 -6.15
N ASP A 34 -5.44 16.35 -5.68
CA ASP A 34 -4.57 15.52 -6.51
C ASP A 34 -5.17 14.12 -6.76
N ARG A 35 -6.06 13.66 -5.87
CA ARG A 35 -6.69 12.33 -5.91
C ARG A 35 -8.20 12.40 -5.69
N LEU A 36 -8.92 11.54 -6.41
CA LEU A 36 -10.36 11.37 -6.31
C LEU A 36 -10.75 9.91 -6.46
N ALA A 37 -11.80 9.49 -5.76
CA ALA A 37 -12.42 8.19 -5.95
C ALA A 37 -13.87 8.35 -6.42
N LEU A 38 -14.32 7.45 -7.30
CA LEU A 38 -15.73 7.24 -7.63
C LEU A 38 -16.16 5.89 -7.05
N GLY A 39 -16.94 5.92 -5.97
CA GLY A 39 -17.32 4.73 -5.20
C GLY A 39 -16.64 4.66 -3.83
N SER A 40 -16.94 3.61 -3.06
CA SER A 40 -16.38 3.41 -1.72
C SER A 40 -14.99 2.78 -1.79
N ILE A 41 -14.03 3.42 -1.12
CA ILE A 41 -12.67 2.89 -0.95
C ILE A 41 -12.48 2.12 0.37
N ARG A 42 -13.46 2.17 1.28
CA ARG A 42 -13.38 1.51 2.59
C ARG A 42 -13.32 -0.01 2.40
N GLY A 43 -12.30 -0.64 2.97
CA GLY A 43 -12.05 -2.07 2.81
C GLY A 43 -11.66 -2.48 1.38
N GLY A 44 -11.28 -1.50 0.56
CA GLY A 44 -10.82 -1.70 -0.81
C GLY A 44 -9.31 -1.53 -0.94
N ALA A 45 -8.76 -2.15 -1.98
CA ALA A 45 -7.38 -2.00 -2.39
C ALA A 45 -7.28 -1.91 -3.91
N VAL A 46 -6.29 -1.18 -4.41
CA VAL A 46 -5.78 -1.34 -5.77
C VAL A 46 -4.85 -2.53 -5.75
N LYS A 47 -5.33 -3.66 -6.28
CA LYS A 47 -4.58 -4.91 -6.34
C LYS A 47 -3.66 -4.91 -7.56
N LEU A 48 -2.39 -4.50 -7.37
CA LEU A 48 -1.40 -4.43 -8.46
C LEU A 48 -0.91 -5.82 -8.88
N THR A 49 -0.93 -6.75 -7.93
CA THR A 49 -0.85 -8.20 -8.21
C THR A 49 -2.24 -8.81 -8.00
N ALA A 50 -2.64 -9.69 -8.91
CA ALA A 50 -3.96 -10.33 -8.88
C ALA A 50 -4.11 -11.20 -7.62
N ASP A 51 -5.35 -11.39 -7.16
CA ASP A 51 -5.63 -12.12 -5.92
C ASP A 51 -5.16 -13.58 -5.99
N GLU A 52 -5.25 -14.17 -7.18
CA GLU A 52 -4.87 -15.54 -7.50
C GLU A 52 -3.36 -15.78 -7.43
N GLU A 53 -2.56 -14.71 -7.50
CA GLU A 53 -1.10 -14.74 -7.39
C GLU A 53 -0.64 -14.50 -5.93
N VAL A 54 -1.55 -14.11 -5.03
CA VAL A 54 -1.23 -13.91 -3.61
C VAL A 54 -1.18 -15.26 -2.90
N THR A 55 0.01 -15.61 -2.41
CA THR A 55 0.25 -16.87 -1.70
C THR A 55 0.53 -16.59 -0.22
N THR A 56 1.78 -16.69 0.23
CA THR A 56 2.16 -16.57 1.64
C THR A 56 2.69 -15.20 2.04
N CYS A 57 2.99 -14.33 1.08
CA CYS A 57 3.54 -13.00 1.31
C CYS A 57 2.72 -11.93 0.58
N LEU A 58 2.54 -10.76 1.20
CA LEU A 58 1.91 -9.59 0.59
C LEU A 58 2.57 -8.30 1.11
N GLY A 59 2.86 -7.39 0.18
CA GLY A 59 3.21 -6.00 0.49
C GLY A 59 2.01 -5.06 0.37
N ILE A 60 1.83 -4.17 1.35
CA ILE A 60 0.80 -3.12 1.33
C ILE A 60 1.42 -1.74 1.56
N GLY A 61 0.90 -0.74 0.85
CA GLY A 61 1.23 0.68 1.08
C GLY A 61 0.00 1.58 0.90
N GLU A 62 0.07 2.82 1.37
CA GLU A 62 -1.01 3.80 1.16
C GLU A 62 -1.13 4.16 -0.32
N GLY A 63 -0.03 4.60 -0.93
CA GLY A 63 0.06 4.95 -2.35
C GLY A 63 0.29 3.77 -3.28
N ILE A 64 -0.11 3.92 -4.55
CA ILE A 64 0.22 2.97 -5.62
C ILE A 64 1.72 2.97 -5.88
N GLU A 65 2.32 4.15 -5.95
CA GLU A 65 3.76 4.30 -6.20
C GLU A 65 4.57 3.71 -5.03
N THR A 66 4.20 4.04 -3.79
CA THR A 66 4.82 3.52 -2.57
C THR A 66 4.75 2.00 -2.48
N ALA A 67 3.59 1.41 -2.79
CA ALA A 67 3.44 -0.06 -2.82
C ALA A 67 4.29 -0.70 -3.92
N LEU A 68 4.47 -0.05 -5.07
CA LEU A 68 5.35 -0.55 -6.14
C LEU A 68 6.83 -0.49 -5.75
N SER A 69 7.25 0.47 -4.92
CA SER A 69 8.65 0.58 -4.47
C SER A 69 9.17 -0.65 -3.72
N PHE A 70 8.29 -1.50 -3.16
CA PHE A 70 8.71 -2.79 -2.63
C PHE A 70 9.44 -3.67 -3.64
N ARG A 71 9.12 -3.56 -4.95
CA ARG A 71 9.79 -4.30 -6.03
C ARG A 71 11.26 -3.92 -6.18
N CYS A 72 11.67 -2.78 -5.63
CA CYS A 72 13.07 -2.35 -5.58
C CYS A 72 13.84 -2.94 -4.41
N LEU A 73 13.18 -3.65 -3.48
CA LEU A 73 13.83 -4.34 -2.36
C LEU A 73 14.18 -5.77 -2.78
N PRO A 74 15.46 -6.16 -2.77
CA PRO A 74 15.88 -7.52 -3.10
C PRO A 74 15.23 -8.60 -2.22
N GLU A 75 15.02 -8.34 -0.93
CA GLU A 75 14.44 -9.29 0.02
C GLU A 75 12.94 -9.50 -0.21
N PHE A 76 12.26 -8.48 -0.71
CA PHE A 76 10.85 -8.59 -1.08
C PHE A 76 10.68 -9.30 -2.43
N GLY A 77 11.62 -9.07 -3.35
CA GLY A 77 11.68 -9.72 -4.65
C GLY A 77 10.42 -9.48 -5.48
N ALA A 78 9.87 -10.55 -6.06
CA ALA A 78 8.71 -10.50 -6.92
C ALA A 78 7.36 -10.65 -6.17
N SER A 79 7.36 -10.49 -4.84
CA SER A 79 6.19 -10.74 -4.02
C SER A 79 4.99 -9.84 -4.39
N PRO A 80 3.75 -10.29 -4.16
CA PRO A 80 2.54 -9.54 -4.47
C PRO A 80 2.45 -8.20 -3.73
N VAL A 81 1.93 -7.16 -4.39
CA VAL A 81 1.77 -5.83 -3.77
C VAL A 81 0.40 -5.23 -4.03
N TRP A 82 -0.20 -4.61 -3.02
CA TRP A 82 -1.47 -3.87 -3.10
C TRP A 82 -1.32 -2.46 -2.52
N SER A 83 -2.07 -1.50 -3.04
CA SER A 83 -2.25 -0.18 -2.41
C SER A 83 -3.60 -0.13 -1.70
N VAL A 84 -3.60 0.23 -0.42
CA VAL A 84 -4.82 0.36 0.41
C VAL A 84 -5.28 1.82 0.55
N LEU A 85 -4.76 2.70 -0.32
CA LEU A 85 -5.23 4.05 -0.63
C LEU A 85 -4.99 5.13 0.43
N ASN A 86 -4.96 4.79 1.71
CA ASN A 86 -4.67 5.71 2.82
C ASN A 86 -4.37 4.97 4.14
N ALA A 87 -3.95 5.72 5.16
CA ALA A 87 -3.71 5.27 6.53
C ALA A 87 -4.93 4.54 7.15
N GLY A 88 -6.15 4.95 6.81
CA GLY A 88 -7.37 4.27 7.25
C GLY A 88 -7.50 2.86 6.63
N GLY A 89 -7.08 2.70 5.39
CA GLY A 89 -6.98 1.41 4.69
C GLY A 89 -5.95 0.50 5.35
N ILE A 90 -4.75 1.01 5.67
CA ILE A 90 -3.74 0.26 6.43
C ILE A 90 -4.29 -0.14 7.80
N THR A 91 -4.83 0.82 8.55
CA THR A 91 -5.38 0.60 9.89
C THR A 91 -6.46 -0.48 9.87
N SER A 92 -7.32 -0.51 8.85
CA SER A 92 -8.43 -1.47 8.75
C SER A 92 -8.12 -2.75 7.97
N PHE A 93 -6.88 -2.93 7.49
CA PHE A 93 -6.50 -4.09 6.70
C PHE A 93 -6.66 -5.39 7.50
N PRO A 94 -7.53 -6.33 7.06
CA PRO A 94 -7.83 -7.53 7.82
C PRO A 94 -6.66 -8.52 7.76
N VAL A 95 -6.60 -9.44 8.72
CA VAL A 95 -5.74 -10.63 8.59
C VAL A 95 -6.37 -11.54 7.55
N LEU A 96 -5.61 -11.87 6.50
CA LEU A 96 -6.08 -12.73 5.41
C LEU A 96 -5.60 -14.17 5.63
N PRO A 97 -6.48 -15.18 5.47
CA PRO A 97 -6.07 -16.58 5.49
C PRO A 97 -5.02 -16.87 4.39
N GLY A 98 -4.07 -17.76 4.69
CA GLY A 98 -3.02 -18.17 3.75
C GLY A 98 -1.80 -17.24 3.72
N ILE A 99 -1.96 -15.95 4.04
CA ILE A 99 -0.82 -15.03 4.14
C ILE A 99 -0.12 -15.23 5.48
N GLU A 100 1.18 -15.52 5.41
CA GLU A 100 2.05 -15.80 6.55
C GLU A 100 2.92 -14.59 6.90
N CYS A 101 3.25 -13.75 5.91
CA CYS A 101 4.12 -12.60 6.02
C CYS A 101 3.49 -11.35 5.38
N LEU A 102 3.42 -10.24 6.14
CA LEU A 102 2.93 -8.96 5.66
C LEU A 102 4.04 -7.90 5.68
N TRP A 103 4.28 -7.26 4.55
CA TRP A 103 5.17 -6.10 4.44
C TRP A 103 4.32 -4.84 4.38
N ILE A 104 4.61 -3.85 5.21
CA ILE A 104 3.86 -2.59 5.29
C ILE A 104 4.82 -1.43 5.01
N ALA A 105 4.58 -0.69 3.93
CA ALA A 105 5.28 0.54 3.65
C ALA A 105 4.72 1.61 4.58
N VAL A 106 5.60 2.24 5.35
CA VAL A 106 5.23 3.23 6.37
C VAL A 106 5.64 4.61 5.88
N ASP A 107 4.65 5.41 5.51
CA ASP A 107 4.83 6.82 5.16
C ASP A 107 5.37 7.60 6.36
N ASP A 108 6.19 8.63 6.14
CA ASP A 108 6.89 9.34 7.23
C ASP A 108 6.04 10.40 7.96
N ASP A 109 4.76 10.12 8.14
CA ASP A 109 3.83 10.97 8.90
C ASP A 109 3.25 10.26 10.14
N PRO A 110 2.75 11.00 11.14
CA PRO A 110 2.20 10.40 12.36
C PRO A 110 1.03 9.44 12.12
N ALA A 111 0.18 9.70 11.11
CA ALA A 111 -0.98 8.87 10.80
C ALA A 111 -0.55 7.55 10.16
N GLY A 112 0.36 7.60 9.18
CA GLY A 112 0.93 6.42 8.52
C GLY A 112 1.68 5.50 9.49
N ARG A 113 2.50 6.08 10.39
CA ARG A 113 3.17 5.32 11.47
C ARG A 113 2.18 4.65 12.41
N GLY A 114 1.19 5.39 12.92
CA GLY A 114 0.18 4.84 13.84
C GLY A 114 -0.67 3.74 13.19
N ALA A 115 -1.07 3.93 11.94
CA ALA A 115 -1.82 2.95 11.16
C ALA A 115 -1.05 1.65 10.97
N SER A 116 0.23 1.77 10.60
CA SER A 116 1.11 0.64 10.35
C SER A 116 1.36 -0.19 11.60
N GLU A 117 1.59 0.44 12.76
CA GLU A 117 1.76 -0.27 14.03
C GLU A 117 0.47 -1.00 14.43
N LEU A 118 -0.70 -0.36 14.34
CA LEU A 118 -1.98 -1.00 14.66
C LEU A 118 -2.27 -2.22 13.77
N CYS A 119 -1.91 -2.12 12.49
CA CYS A 119 -2.04 -3.23 11.55
C CYS A 119 -1.04 -4.35 11.87
N ALA A 120 0.23 -4.01 12.10
CA ALA A 120 1.26 -4.97 12.46
C ALA A 120 0.92 -5.74 13.74
N ASP A 121 0.45 -5.03 14.76
CA ASP A 121 -0.04 -5.61 16.00
C ASP A 121 -1.17 -6.61 15.78
N ARG A 122 -2.14 -6.29 14.93
CA ARG A 122 -3.24 -7.21 14.59
C ARG A 122 -2.73 -8.50 13.93
N TRP A 123 -1.81 -8.37 12.99
CA TRP A 123 -1.23 -9.50 12.26
C TRP A 123 -0.32 -10.36 13.14
N ARG A 124 0.52 -9.74 13.98
CA ARG A 124 1.36 -10.44 14.97
C ARG A 124 0.52 -11.22 15.99
N ARG A 125 -0.57 -10.64 16.49
CA ARG A 125 -1.52 -11.36 17.39
C ARG A 125 -2.18 -12.56 16.72
N ALA A 126 -2.30 -12.56 15.39
CA ALA A 126 -2.78 -13.69 14.61
C ALA A 126 -1.66 -14.69 14.24
N GLY A 127 -0.46 -14.53 14.80
CA GLY A 127 0.68 -15.43 14.57
C GLY A 127 1.37 -15.24 13.21
N ARG A 128 1.24 -14.05 12.60
CA ARG A 128 1.84 -13.73 11.31
C ARG A 128 3.10 -12.88 11.47
N GLU A 129 4.04 -13.06 10.55
CA GLU A 129 5.22 -12.22 10.45
C GLU A 129 4.86 -10.87 9.83
N VAL A 130 5.47 -9.79 10.34
CA VAL A 130 5.23 -8.44 9.82
C VAL A 130 6.51 -7.64 9.75
N PHE A 131 6.79 -7.08 8.57
CA PHE A 131 7.88 -6.15 8.31
C PHE A 131 7.33 -4.74 8.09
N LEU A 132 7.80 -3.78 8.89
CA LEU A 132 7.54 -2.36 8.67
C LEU A 132 8.71 -1.78 7.89
N VAL A 133 8.46 -1.36 6.66
CA VAL A 133 9.49 -0.80 5.77
C VAL A 133 9.35 0.71 5.72
N ARG A 134 10.46 1.39 5.99
CA ARG A 134 10.57 2.85 6.02
C ARG A 134 11.70 3.29 5.09
N SER A 135 11.58 4.51 4.59
CA SER A 135 12.70 5.21 3.99
C SER A 135 13.83 5.39 5.00
N THR A 136 15.08 5.32 4.53
CA THR A 136 16.26 5.68 5.33
C THR A 136 16.47 7.20 5.39
N ILE A 137 15.79 7.97 4.54
CA ILE A 137 15.82 9.43 4.52
C ILE A 137 14.63 9.95 5.30
N ALA A 138 14.89 10.72 6.36
CA ALA A 138 13.85 11.37 7.14
C ALA A 138 13.03 12.35 6.27
N GLY A 139 11.72 12.29 6.39
CA GLY A 139 10.75 13.07 5.64
C GLY A 139 10.46 12.57 4.23
N ALA A 140 11.01 11.42 3.82
CA ALA A 140 10.80 10.84 2.49
C ALA A 140 9.99 9.54 2.57
N ASP A 141 9.10 9.33 1.60
CA ASP A 141 8.41 8.06 1.43
C ASP A 141 9.27 7.08 0.63
N LEU A 142 8.88 5.80 0.61
CA LEU A 142 9.64 4.75 -0.08
C LEU A 142 9.77 5.01 -1.60
N ASN A 143 8.82 5.73 -2.21
CA ASN A 143 8.84 6.12 -3.63
C ASN A 143 9.57 7.43 -3.91
N ASP A 144 10.09 8.13 -2.90
CA ASP A 144 10.89 9.34 -3.08
C ASP A 144 12.40 9.04 -3.14
N LEU A 145 12.78 7.79 -2.88
CA LEU A 145 14.17 7.34 -2.88
C LEU A 145 14.68 7.05 -4.30
N PRO A 146 15.78 7.68 -4.75
CA PRO A 146 16.42 7.35 -6.02
C PRO A 146 17.20 6.02 -5.98
N GLU A 147 17.60 5.56 -4.80
CA GLU A 147 18.19 4.24 -4.53
C GLU A 147 17.73 3.76 -3.15
N VAL A 148 17.15 2.57 -3.07
CA VAL A 148 16.81 1.95 -1.79
C VAL A 148 18.05 1.22 -1.27
N ARG A 149 18.51 1.55 -0.05
CA ARG A 149 19.64 0.85 0.61
C ARG A 149 19.25 0.36 1.99
N HIS A 150 19.69 -0.84 2.30
CA HIS A 150 19.43 -1.54 3.56
C HIS A 150 20.35 -1.05 4.68
N GLY A 151 19.79 -0.95 5.88
CA GLY A 151 20.48 -0.85 7.17
C GLY A 151 19.68 -1.61 8.22
#